data_AF-A0A7D5I1L2-F1
#
_entry.id   AF-A0A7D5I1L2-F1
#
_cell.length_a   1.000
_cell.length_b   1.000
_cell.length_c   1.000
_cell.angle_alpha   90.00
_cell.angle_beta   90.00
_cell.angle_gamma   90.00
#
_symmetry.space_group_name_H-M   'P 1'
#
loop_
_entity.id
_entity.type
_entity.pdbx_description
1 polymer ?
#
loop_
_entity_poly.entity_id
_entity_poly.type
_entity_poly.pdbx_seq_one_letter_code
_entity_poly.pdbx_strand_id
1 'polypeptide(L)' 'MAQQNPFTNPAIRYAIGLSGALVIAFVAYSFLDGTTQLIAYAIAVLDLLVTPQILKQVSA' A
#
# COMPACT_ATOMS: atom_id res chain seq x y z
N MET A 1 21.16 20.54 7.87
CA MET A 1 20.01 19.88 8.52
C MET A 1 19.97 18.47 7.96
N ALA A 2 20.28 17.43 8.74
CA ALA A 2 20.22 16.06 8.23
C ALA A 2 18.75 15.75 7.91
N GLN A 3 18.41 15.61 6.63
CA GLN A 3 17.07 15.24 6.20
C GLN A 3 16.82 13.81 6.66
N GLN A 4 16.20 13.67 7.83
CA GLN A 4 15.90 12.38 8.42
C GLN A 4 14.76 11.77 7.60
N ASN A 5 15.11 10.98 6.58
CA ASN A 5 14.15 10.43 5.64
C ASN A 5 13.29 9.38 6.37
N PRO A 6 12.01 9.67 6.68
CA PRO A 6 11.16 8.75 7.46
C PRO A 6 10.95 7.43 6.71
N PHE A 7 11.14 7.43 5.40
CA PHE A 7 11.05 6.22 4.60
C PHE A 7 12.25 5.30 4.78
N THR A 8 13.39 5.70 5.35
CA THR A 8 14.50 4.76 5.59
C THR A 8 14.07 3.60 6.51
N ASN A 9 13.09 3.81 7.38
CA ASN A 9 12.54 2.79 8.25
C ASN A 9 11.58 1.85 7.47
N PRO A 10 11.90 0.55 7.33
CA PRO A 10 11.03 -0.40 6.63
C PRO A 10 9.65 -0.50 7.26
N ALA A 11 9.51 -0.35 8.59
CA ALA A 11 8.22 -0.41 9.26
C ALA A 11 7.28 0.71 8.80
N ILE A 12 7.80 1.91 8.54
CA ILE A 12 7.01 3.06 8.06
C ILE A 12 6.52 2.79 6.64
N ARG A 13 7.38 2.25 5.77
CA ARG A 13 7.01 1.90 4.39
C ARG A 13 5.89 0.85 4.35
N TYR A 14 6.00 -0.19 5.16
CA TYR A 14 4.98 -1.24 5.27
C TYR A 14 3.69 -0.74 5.90
N ALA A 15 3.75 0.15 6.91
CA ALA A 15 2.56 0.75 7.49
C ALA A 15 1.75 1.54 6.46
N ILE A 16 2.43 2.29 5.59
CA ILE A 16 1.78 3.04 4.49
C ILE A 16 1.12 2.07 3.51
N GLY A 17 1.85 1.07 2.99
CA GLY A 17 1.27 0.08 2.07
C GLY A 17 0.12 -0.73 2.68
N LEU A 18 0.22 -1.11 3.96
CA LEU A 18 -0.84 -1.82 4.68
C LEU A 18 -2.09 -0.97 4.85
N SER A 19 -1.94 0.31 5.21
CA SER A 19 -3.09 1.21 5.39
C SER A 19 -3.87 1.41 4.09
N GLY A 20 -3.18 1.62 2.97
CA GLY A 20 -3.80 1.74 1.64
C GLY A 20 -4.52 0.46 1.24
N ALA A 21 -3.84 -0.67 1.35
CA ALA A 21 -4.41 -1.98 1.04
C ALA A 21 -5.66 -2.30 1.87
N LEU A 22 -5.67 -1.97 3.17
CA LEU A 22 -6.82 -2.17 4.05
C LEU A 22 -8.02 -1.32 3.62
N VAL A 23 -7.80 -0.06 3.25
CA VAL A 23 -8.87 0.81 2.73
C VAL A 23 -9.43 0.26 1.43
N ILE A 24 -8.57 -0.15 0.48
CA ILE A 24 -9.01 -0.72 -0.80
C ILE A 24 -9.80 -2.01 -0.57
N ALA A 25 -9.31 -2.90 0.29
CA ALA A 25 -10.00 -4.15 0.62
C ALA A 25 -11.36 -3.90 1.29
N PHE A 26 -11.45 -2.92 2.19
CA PHE A 26 -12.69 -2.53 2.84
C PHE A 26 -13.70 -1.98 1.83
N VAL A 27 -13.27 -1.12 0.91
CA VAL A 27 -14.12 -0.58 -0.15
C VAL A 27 -14.59 -1.69 -1.08
N ALA A 28 -13.68 -2.58 -1.50
CA ALA A 28 -13.98 -3.73 -2.33
C ALA A 28 -15.06 -4.62 -1.69
N TYR A 29 -14.91 -4.93 -0.41
CA TYR A 29 -15.87 -5.75 0.33
C TYR A 29 -17.24 -5.08 0.50
N SER A 30 -17.26 -3.77 0.74
CA SER A 30 -18.47 -3.06 1.15
C SER A 30 -19.30 -2.54 -0.02
N PHE A 31 -18.68 -2.27 -1.18
CA PHE A 31 -19.32 -1.52 -2.27
C PHE A 31 -19.15 -2.15 -3.66
N LEU A 32 -18.29 -3.16 -3.84
CA LEU A 32 -18.05 -3.77 -5.14
C LEU A 32 -18.54 -5.21 -5.17
N ASP A 33 -19.07 -5.60 -6.33
CA ASP A 33 -19.52 -6.95 -6.60
C ASP A 33 -18.83 -7.55 -7.84
N GLY A 34 -18.83 -8.89 -7.90
CA GLY A 34 -18.38 -9.66 -9.06
C GLY A 34 -16.92 -9.42 -9.42
N THR A 35 -16.64 -9.25 -10.72
CA THR A 35 -15.26 -9.13 -11.23
C THR A 35 -14.54 -7.89 -10.70
N THR A 36 -15.25 -6.78 -10.52
CA THR A 36 -14.63 -5.52 -10.07
C THR A 36 -14.10 -5.64 -8.63
N GLN A 37 -14.78 -6.40 -7.78
CA GLN A 37 -14.33 -6.73 -6.42
C GLN A 37 -13.00 -7.51 -6.45
N LEU A 38 -12.90 -8.53 -7.31
CA LEU A 38 -11.67 -9.32 -7.46
C LEU A 38 -10.49 -8.48 -7.97
N ILE A 39 -10.74 -7.59 -8.93
CA ILE A 39 -9.74 -6.64 -9.42
C ILE A 39 -9.30 -5.70 -8.30
N ALA A 40 -10.22 -5.19 -7.49
CA ALA A 40 -9.90 -4.32 -6.36
C ALA A 40 -9.05 -5.05 -5.30
N TYR A 41 -9.31 -6.33 -5.02
CA TYR A 41 -8.45 -7.13 -4.15
C TYR A 41 -7.06 -7.35 -4.75
N ALA A 42 -6.95 -7.59 -6.06
CA ALA A 42 -5.66 -7.68 -6.73
C ALA A 42 -4.87 -6.36 -6.57
N ILE A 43 -5.54 -5.21 -6.71
CA ILE A 43 -4.95 -3.89 -6.49
C ILE A 43 -4.52 -3.72 -5.02
N ALA A 44 -5.33 -4.15 -4.05
CA ALA A 44 -4.97 -4.08 -2.63
C ALA A 44 -3.69 -4.88 -2.32
N VAL A 45 -3.55 -6.08 -2.89
CA VAL A 45 -2.33 -6.90 -2.76
C VAL A 45 -1.14 -6.21 -3.43
N LEU A 46 -1.33 -5.64 -4.62
CA LEU A 46 -0.28 -4.88 -5.30
C LEU A 46 0.14 -3.66 -4.47
N ASP A 47 -0.79 -2.91 -3.90
CA ASP A 47 -0.48 -1.75 -3.05
C ASP A 47 0.35 -2.15 -1.84
N LEU A 48 -0.01 -3.25 -1.17
CA LEU A 48 0.73 -3.79 -0.03
C LEU A 48 2.18 -4.17 -0.37
N LEU A 49 2.43 -4.67 -1.59
CA LEU A 49 3.74 -5.18 -2.01
C LEU A 49 4.60 -4.15 -2.74
N VAL A 50 3.98 -3.30 -3.55
CA VAL A 50 4.65 -2.36 -4.46
C VAL A 50 4.95 -1.05 -3.76
N THR A 51 4.01 -0.49 -2.99
CA THR A 51 4.21 0.78 -2.28
C THR A 51 5.44 0.78 -1.38
N PRO A 52 5.70 -0.23 -0.53
CA PRO A 52 6.93 -0.24 0.27
C PRO A 52 8.21 -0.39 -0.56
N GLN A 53 8.15 -1.02 -1.74
CA GLN A 53 9.31 -1.13 -2.63
C GLN A 53 9.61 0.19 -3.35
N ILE A 54 8.58 0.91 -3.79
CA ILE A 54 8.75 2.24 -4.40
C ILE A 54 9.30 3.22 -3.36
N LEU A 55 8.73 3.25 -2.15
CA LEU A 55 9.22 4.12 -1.08
C LEU A 55 10.67 3.77 -0.67
N LYS A 56 11.10 2.53 -0.85
CA LYS A 56 12.50 2.13 -0.69
C LYS A 56 13.40 2.76 -1.74
N GLN A 57 13.00 2.75 -3.00
CA GLN A 57 13.78 3.35 -4.09
C GLN A 57 13.88 4.88 -3.98
N VAL A 58 12.81 5.56 -3.55
CA VAL A 58 12.79 7.02 -3.39
C VAL A 58 13.65 7.49 -2.21
N SER A 59 13.97 6.59 -1.28
CA SER A 59 14.80 6.88 -0.12
C SER A 59 16.27 6.46 -0.23
N ALA A 60 16.65 5.84 -1.36
CA ALA A 60 18.02 5.49 -1.71
C ALA A 60 18.71 6.67 -2.40
#